data_AF-A0A2Z4V380-F1
#
_entry.id   AF-A0A2Z4V380-F1
#
_cell.length_a   1.000
_cell.length_b   1.000
_cell.length_c   1.000
_cell.angle_alpha   90.00
_cell.angle_beta   90.00
_cell.angle_gamma   90.00
#
_symmetry.space_group_name_H-M   'P 1'
#
loop_
_entity.id
_entity.type
_entity.pdbx_description
1 polymer ?
#
loop_
_entity_poly.entity_id
_entity_poly.type
_entity_poly.pdbx_seq_one_letter_code
_entity_poly.pdbx_strand_id
1 'polypeptide(L)'
;MSDATQKYSISMPRDIAEAARALGGPSGLSAYVTAAVARQIERDNLAELIAAAEAEIGPITAEEIREKADFLLRVRAEAPADAKSGRDAA
;
A
#
# COMPACT_ATOMS: atom_id res chain seq x y z
N MET A 1 4.34 19.30 8.09
CA MET A 1 4.22 20.40 7.10
C MET A 1 4.74 19.84 5.80
N SER A 2 3.94 19.80 4.74
CA SER A 2 4.46 19.40 3.43
C SER A 2 5.30 20.56 2.89
N ASP A 3 6.60 20.34 2.76
CA ASP A 3 7.45 21.25 2.01
C ASP A 3 6.91 21.46 0.59
N ALA A 4 7.18 22.63 0.02
CA ALA A 4 6.80 22.94 -1.35
C ALA A 4 7.44 21.92 -2.31
N THR A 5 6.69 21.49 -3.34
CA THR A 5 7.21 20.54 -4.32
C THR A 5 8.43 21.13 -5.05
N GLN A 6 9.55 20.43 -4.97
CA GLN A 6 10.77 20.78 -5.69
C GLN A 6 10.94 19.91 -6.93
N LYS A 7 11.40 20.52 -8.04
CA LYS A 7 11.68 19.80 -9.28
C LYS A 7 13.03 19.09 -9.18
N TYR A 8 13.01 17.78 -9.39
CA TYR A 8 14.20 16.95 -9.57
C TYR A 8 14.24 16.45 -11.02
N SER A 9 15.44 16.31 -11.59
CA SER A 9 15.64 15.81 -12.96
C SER A 9 16.32 14.45 -12.93
N ILE A 10 15.73 13.47 -13.61
CA ILE A 10 16.25 12.11 -13.75
C ILE A 10 16.17 11.66 -15.20
N SER A 11 17.04 10.73 -15.60
CA SER A 11 16.95 10.08 -16.90
C SER A 11 16.02 8.87 -16.82
N MET A 12 15.21 8.66 -17.85
CA MET A 12 14.25 7.56 -17.93
C MET A 12 14.13 7.08 -19.39
N PRO A 13 14.04 5.76 -19.63
CA PRO A 13 13.69 5.24 -20.95
C PRO A 13 12.37 5.83 -21.47
N ARG A 14 12.33 6.20 -22.75
CA ARG A 14 11.16 6.89 -23.33
C ARG A 14 9.88 6.08 -23.20
N ASP A 15 9.95 4.79 -23.50
CA ASP A 15 8.84 3.84 -23.41
C ASP A 15 8.25 3.79 -21.99
N ILE A 16 9.09 3.75 -20.96
CA ILE A 16 8.65 3.80 -19.56
C ILE A 16 8.01 5.13 -19.22
N ALA A 17 8.58 6.25 -19.68
CA ALA A 17 8.03 7.59 -19.44
C ALA A 17 6.64 7.77 -20.08
N GLU A 18 6.45 7.28 -21.30
CA GLU A 18 5.15 7.35 -21.97
C GLU A 18 4.12 6.41 -21.33
N ALA A 19 4.53 5.20 -20.93
CA ALA A 19 3.65 4.29 -20.20
C ALA A 19 3.18 4.89 -18.86
N ALA A 20 4.12 5.45 -18.09
CA ALA A 20 3.81 6.12 -16.82
C ALA A 20 2.92 7.36 -17.02
N ARG A 21 3.15 8.14 -18.10
CA ARG A 21 2.30 9.27 -18.46
C ARG A 21 0.86 8.81 -18.76
N ALA A 22 0.69 7.74 -19.53
CA ALA A 22 -0.62 7.19 -19.86
C ALA A 22 -1.36 6.68 -18.63
N LEU A 23 -0.66 5.96 -17.74
CA LEU A 23 -1.22 5.46 -16.47
C LEU A 23 -1.57 6.59 -15.48
N GLY A 24 -0.83 7.71 -15.52
CA GLY A 24 -1.11 8.90 -14.71
C GLY A 24 -2.36 9.68 -15.13
N GLY A 25 -2.94 9.38 -16.29
CA GLY A 25 -4.16 10.01 -16.78
C GLY A 25 -4.04 11.54 -16.90
N PRO A 26 -5.08 12.31 -16.48
CA PRO A 26 -5.08 13.77 -16.58
C PRO A 26 -3.93 14.48 -15.84
N SER A 27 -3.42 13.84 -14.78
CA SER A 27 -2.34 14.39 -13.95
C SER A 27 -0.94 14.05 -14.49
N GLY A 28 -0.87 13.20 -15.53
CA GLY A 28 0.33 12.91 -16.30
C GLY A 28 1.45 12.18 -15.54
N LEU A 29 2.66 12.27 -16.10
CA LEU A 29 3.83 11.53 -15.65
C LEU A 29 4.24 11.83 -14.20
N SER A 30 4.24 13.11 -13.79
CA SER A 30 4.68 13.50 -12.45
C SER A 30 3.79 12.90 -11.37
N ALA A 31 2.47 12.92 -11.54
CA ALA A 31 1.55 12.33 -10.57
C ALA A 31 1.74 10.82 -10.43
N TYR A 32 1.90 10.12 -11.55
CA TYR A 32 2.19 8.68 -11.53
C TYR A 32 3.50 8.38 -10.80
N VAL A 33 4.58 9.09 -11.15
CA VAL A 33 5.91 8.87 -10.56
C VAL A 33 5.90 9.21 -9.07
N THR A 34 5.32 10.33 -8.65
CA THR A 34 5.22 10.69 -7.23
C THR A 34 4.48 9.62 -6.44
N ALA A 35 3.35 9.12 -6.95
CA ALA A 35 2.59 8.07 -6.28
C ALA A 35 3.36 6.73 -6.23
N ALA A 36 4.05 6.36 -7.32
CA ALA A 36 4.86 5.15 -7.38
C ALA A 36 6.05 5.21 -6.41
N VAL A 37 6.77 6.32 -6.38
CA VAL A 37 7.91 6.53 -5.48
C VAL A 37 7.47 6.55 -4.03
N ALA A 38 6.37 7.24 -3.70
CA ALA A 38 5.82 7.24 -2.34
C ALA A 38 5.48 5.81 -1.86
N ARG A 39 4.81 5.02 -2.70
CA ARG A 39 4.52 3.60 -2.40
C ARG A 39 5.77 2.76 -2.25
N GLN A 40 6.80 3.02 -3.06
CA GLN A 40 8.05 2.28 -2.98
C GLN A 40 8.77 2.57 -1.66
N ILE A 41 8.89 3.85 -1.28
CA ILE A 41 9.48 4.26 0.00
C ILE A 41 8.72 3.62 1.17
N GLU A 42 7.39 3.64 1.14
CA GLU A 42 6.58 2.98 2.16
C GLU A 42 6.87 1.48 2.25
N ARG A 43 6.95 0.79 1.11
CA ARG A 43 7.28 -0.65 1.07
C ARG A 43 8.69 -0.94 1.59
N ASP A 44 9.66 -0.10 1.25
CA ASP A 44 11.05 -0.27 1.69
C ASP A 44 11.14 -0.10 3.21
N ASN A 45 10.48 0.93 3.77
CA ASN A 45 10.39 1.13 5.21
C ASN A 45 9.68 -0.03 5.93
N LEU A 46 8.58 -0.56 5.34
CA LEU A 46 7.88 -1.72 5.89
C LEU A 46 8.75 -2.98 5.85
N ALA A 47 9.52 -3.18 4.79
CA ALA A 47 10.44 -4.31 4.68
C ALA A 47 11.53 -4.26 5.75
N GLU A 48 12.05 -3.08 6.07
CA GLU A 48 13.01 -2.88 7.15
C GLU A 48 12.41 -3.26 8.52
N LEU A 49 11.18 -2.80 8.80
CA LEU A 49 10.48 -3.13 10.05
C LEU A 49 10.17 -4.63 10.17
N ILE A 50 9.75 -5.27 9.08
CA ILE A 50 9.52 -6.72 9.05
C ILE A 50 10.82 -7.47 9.33
N ALA A 51 11.91 -7.10 8.66
CA ALA A 51 13.21 -7.75 8.87
C ALA A 51 13.69 -7.61 10.32
N ALA A 52 13.47 -6.46 10.96
CA ALA A 52 13.79 -6.27 12.37
C ALA A 52 12.96 -7.18 13.29
N ALA A 53 11.65 -7.31 13.03
CA ALA A 53 10.78 -8.19 13.80
C ALA A 53 11.12 -9.68 13.62
N GLU A 54 11.41 -10.10 12.40
CA GLU A 54 11.80 -11.49 12.10
C GLU A 54 13.16 -11.86 12.70
N ALA A 55 14.08 -10.91 12.85
CA ALA A 55 15.35 -11.13 13.53
C ALA A 55 15.17 -11.40 15.04
N GLU A 56 14.14 -10.84 15.66
CA GLU A 56 13.84 -11.01 17.09
C GLU A 56 13.00 -12.27 17.36
N ILE A 57 11.96 -12.50 16.55
CA ILE A 57 10.91 -13.49 16.84
C ILE A 57 11.02 -14.72 15.93
N GLY A 58 11.75 -14.61 14.81
CA GLY A 58 11.77 -15.58 13.73
C GLY A 58 10.77 -15.25 12.61
N PRO A 59 10.91 -15.88 11.44
CA PRO A 59 10.01 -15.66 10.31
C PRO A 59 8.61 -16.21 10.60
N ILE A 60 7.58 -15.51 10.14
CA ILE A 60 6.20 -16.00 10.23
C ILE A 60 6.01 -17.15 9.24
N THR A 61 5.58 -18.31 9.72
CA THR A 61 5.38 -19.49 8.88
C THR A 61 4.07 -19.42 8.10
N ALA A 62 4.03 -20.12 6.96
CA ALA A 62 2.82 -20.21 6.17
C ALA A 62 1.65 -20.89 6.91
N GLU A 63 1.94 -21.76 7.89
CA GLU A 63 0.90 -22.37 8.73
C GLU A 63 0.29 -21.35 9.69
N GLU A 64 1.10 -20.59 10.40
CA GLU A 64 0.62 -19.52 11.30
C GLU A 64 -0.23 -18.48 10.56
N ILE A 65 0.15 -18.13 9.32
CA ILE A 65 -0.65 -17.25 8.46
C ILE A 65 -2.01 -17.87 8.16
N ARG A 66 -2.05 -19.16 7.78
CA ARG A 66 -3.31 -19.87 7.49
C ARG A 66 -4.20 -19.94 8.71
N GLU A 67 -3.66 -20.39 9.84
CA GLU A 67 -4.40 -20.51 11.10
C GLU A 67 -5.02 -19.17 11.50
N LYS A 68 -4.25 -18.08 11.37
CA LYS A 68 -4.74 -16.73 11.68
C LYS A 68 -5.79 -16.25 10.68
N ALA A 69 -5.61 -16.51 9.39
CA ALA A 69 -6.59 -16.16 8.35
C ALA A 69 -7.92 -16.89 8.58
N ASP A 70 -7.89 -18.19 8.86
CA ASP A 70 -9.07 -19.00 9.17
C ASP A 70 -9.78 -18.51 10.41
N PHE A 71 -9.03 -18.14 11.45
CA PHE A 71 -9.58 -17.51 12.64
C PHE A 71 -10.32 -16.20 12.31
N LEU A 72 -9.70 -15.30 11.53
CA LEU A 72 -10.31 -14.02 11.17
C LEU A 72 -11.59 -14.21 10.33
N LEU A 73 -11.60 -15.20 9.43
CA LEU A 73 -12.79 -15.56 8.66
C LEU A 73 -13.93 -16.07 9.56
N ARG A 74 -13.62 -16.94 10.54
CA ARG A 74 -14.61 -17.42 11.52
C ARG A 74 -15.21 -16.27 12.33
N VAL A 75 -14.35 -15.41 12.90
CA VAL A 75 -14.80 -14.24 13.68
C VAL A 75 -15.71 -13.32 12.85
N ARG A 76 -15.40 -13.12 11.56
CA ARG A 76 -16.24 -12.31 10.66
C ARG A 76 -17.59 -12.96 10.36
N ALA A 77 -17.65 -14.28 10.25
CA ALA A 77 -18.89 -15.02 9.99
C ALA A 77 -19.81 -15.06 11.22
N GLU A 78 -19.22 -15.09 12.42
CA GLU A 78 -19.93 -15.09 13.70
C GLU A 78 -20.31 -13.68 14.19
N ALA A 79 -19.71 -12.64 13.61
CA ALA A 79 -20.07 -11.26 13.90
C ALA A 79 -21.50 -10.97 13.42
N PRO A 80 -22.42 -10.50 14.29
CA PRO A 80 -23.77 -10.18 13.89
C PRO A 80 -23.76 -9.04 12.84
N ALA A 81 -24.64 -9.16 11.86
CA ALA A 81 -24.82 -8.19 10.79
C ALA A 81 -25.46 -6.88 11.29
N ASP A 82 -24.77 -6.12 12.13
CA ASP A 82 -25.31 -4.88 12.68
C ASP A 82 -24.26 -3.76 12.69
N ALA A 83 -24.11 -3.10 11.53
CA ALA A 83 -23.53 -1.75 11.38
C ALA A 83 -23.70 -1.19 9.95
N LYS A 84 -24.82 -1.49 9.26
CA LYS A 84 -25.23 -0.76 8.04
C LYS A 84 -26.74 -0.49 8.06
N SER A 85 -27.18 0.32 9.01
CA SER A 85 -28.46 1.04 8.98
C SER A 85 -28.30 2.38 9.70
N GLY A 86 -27.49 3.28 9.14
CA GLY A 86 -27.19 4.57 9.78
C GLY A 86 -26.54 5.61 8.86
N ARG A 87 -26.80 5.53 7.55
CA ARG A 87 -26.49 6.60 6.59
C ARG A 87 -27.54 6.59 5.49
N ASP A 88 -28.76 6.96 5.88
CA ASP A 88 -29.82 7.47 5.01
C ASP A 88 -30.77 8.29 5.90
N ALA A 89 -30.28 9.44 6.38
CA ALA A 89 -31.06 10.51 6.97
C ALA A 89 -30.22 11.79 6.96
N ALA A 90 -30.18 12.46 5.80
CA ALA A 90 -29.93 13.89 5.65
C ALA A 90 -30.41 14.33 4.27
#